data_AF-A0A3D0S7H7-F1
#
_entry.id   AF-A0A3D0S7H7-F1
#
_cell.length_a   1.000
_cell.length_b   1.000
_cell.length_c   1.000
_cell.angle_alpha   90.00
_cell.angle_beta   90.00
_cell.angle_gamma   90.00
#
_symmetry.space_group_name_H-M   'P 1'
#
loop_
_entity.id
_entity.type
_entity.pdbx_description
1 polymer ?
#
loop_
_entity_poly.entity_id
_entity_poly.type
_entity_poly.pdbx_seq_one_letter_code
_entity_poly.pdbx_strand_id
1 'polypeptide(L)'
;VSDPIIFGHVVQAFFPTVFDQYGDALAKAGISPNDGLGALLTAVEALPEGDAIKAAVQQGLDDGPDMAMVDSDRGITNLHVPSDVIIDASMPAMIRTSGHMWGPDGEEHDTLAVIPDSSYAGVYQTVIDDCRAHGAFDPATM
;
A
#
# COMPACT_ATOMS: atom_id res chain seq x y z
N VAL A 1 12.69 -8.87 9.40
CA VAL A 1 12.61 -7.98 10.59
C VAL A 1 12.47 -6.52 10.16
N SER A 2 13.26 -6.05 9.18
CA SER A 2 13.21 -4.69 8.63
C SER A 2 11.86 -4.32 7.99
N ASP A 3 11.34 -5.16 7.11
CA ASP A 3 10.25 -4.79 6.20
C ASP A 3 8.93 -4.50 6.90
N PRO A 4 8.49 -5.26 7.93
CA PRO A 4 7.33 -4.86 8.72
C PRO A 4 7.46 -3.48 9.37
N ILE A 5 8.69 -3.07 9.75
CA ILE A 5 8.93 -1.74 10.34
C ILE A 5 8.80 -0.66 9.27
N ILE A 6 9.39 -0.89 8.08
CA ILE A 6 9.25 0.02 6.94
C ILE A 6 7.78 0.15 6.54
N PHE A 7 7.05 -0.97 6.49
CA PHE A 7 5.62 -0.99 6.21
C PHE A 7 4.83 -0.15 7.22
N GLY A 8 5.13 -0.28 8.52
CA GLY A 8 4.50 0.57 9.54
C GLY A 8 4.75 2.06 9.34
N HIS A 9 5.96 2.44 8.91
CA HIS A 9 6.23 3.84 8.53
C HIS A 9 5.41 4.30 7.32
N VAL A 10 5.18 3.43 6.33
CA VAL A 10 4.30 3.74 5.18
C VAL A 10 2.86 3.95 5.64
N VAL A 11 2.34 3.08 6.51
CA VAL A 11 0.99 3.23 7.09
C VAL A 11 0.87 4.55 7.85
N GLN A 12 1.86 4.90 8.68
CA GLN A 12 1.88 6.18 9.39
C GLN A 12 1.97 7.39 8.45
N ALA A 13 2.79 7.30 7.41
CA ALA A 13 2.96 8.38 6.43
C ALA A 13 1.70 8.62 5.60
N PHE A 14 0.92 7.57 5.32
CA PHE A 14 -0.35 7.69 4.61
C PHE A 14 -1.47 8.25 5.49
N PHE A 15 -1.47 7.92 6.79
CA PHE A 15 -2.51 8.35 7.74
C PHE A 15 -1.98 9.29 8.84
N PRO A 16 -1.33 10.42 8.50
CA PRO A 16 -0.67 11.27 9.50
C PRO A 16 -1.65 11.76 10.57
N THR A 17 -2.84 12.21 10.18
CA THR A 17 -3.88 12.69 11.10
C THR A 17 -4.34 11.62 12.09
N VAL A 18 -4.41 10.35 11.69
CA VAL A 18 -4.80 9.23 12.58
C VAL A 18 -3.75 9.05 13.66
N PHE A 19 -2.47 9.00 13.29
CA PHE A 19 -1.39 8.79 14.25
C PHE A 19 -1.08 10.03 15.08
N ASP A 20 -1.31 11.23 14.57
CA ASP A 20 -1.22 12.48 15.33
C ASP A 20 -2.29 12.56 16.43
N GLN A 21 -3.51 12.12 16.14
CA GLN A 21 -4.63 12.20 17.09
C GLN A 21 -4.70 11.00 18.04
N TYR A 22 -4.43 9.79 17.54
CA TYR A 22 -4.69 8.53 18.25
C TYR A 22 -3.44 7.68 18.46
N GLY A 23 -2.25 8.10 18.02
CA GLY A 23 -1.02 7.31 18.10
C GLY A 23 -0.69 6.82 19.52
N ASP A 24 -0.86 7.68 20.53
CA ASP A 24 -0.66 7.32 21.94
C ASP A 24 -1.66 6.26 22.43
N ALA A 25 -2.93 6.34 21.99
CA ALA A 25 -3.96 5.38 22.34
C ALA A 25 -3.70 4.02 21.69
N LEU A 26 -3.38 4.02 20.40
CA LEU A 26 -3.00 2.83 19.63
C LEU A 26 -1.78 2.13 20.27
N ALA A 27 -0.73 2.90 20.61
CA ALA A 27 0.47 2.37 21.24
C ALA A 27 0.20 1.78 22.63
N LYS A 28 -0.61 2.45 23.47
CA LYS A 28 -1.01 1.93 24.79
C LYS A 28 -1.82 0.64 24.69
N ALA A 29 -2.61 0.49 23.64
CA ALA A 29 -3.38 -0.71 23.33
C ALA A 29 -2.53 -1.83 22.71
N GLY A 30 -1.24 -1.58 22.42
CA GLY A 30 -0.36 -2.54 21.76
C GLY A 30 -0.66 -2.73 20.27
N ILE A 31 -1.38 -1.78 19.65
CA ILE A 31 -1.73 -1.82 18.23
C ILE A 31 -0.55 -1.24 17.44
N SER A 32 0.02 -2.05 16.56
CA SER A 32 1.18 -1.70 15.75
C SER A 32 0.80 -1.47 14.30
N PRO A 33 1.23 -0.37 13.66
CA PRO A 33 1.04 -0.17 12.23
C PRO A 33 1.84 -1.17 11.37
N ASN A 34 2.85 -1.81 11.95
CA ASN A 34 3.66 -2.84 11.27
C ASN A 34 2.84 -4.08 10.89
N ASP A 35 1.71 -4.30 11.56
CA ASP A 35 0.83 -5.46 11.35
C ASP A 35 -0.22 -5.22 10.25
N GLY A 36 -0.26 -4.00 9.71
CA GLY A 36 -1.16 -3.61 8.63
C GLY A 36 -2.47 -2.97 9.06
N LEU A 37 -3.11 -2.28 8.11
CA LEU A 37 -4.35 -1.56 8.35
C LEU A 37 -5.50 -2.49 8.75
N GLY A 38 -5.55 -3.72 8.22
CA GLY A 38 -6.58 -4.70 8.58
C GLY A 38 -6.50 -5.12 10.05
N ALA A 39 -5.27 -5.32 10.57
CA ALA A 39 -5.04 -5.61 11.97
C ALA A 39 -5.41 -4.42 12.87
N LEU A 40 -5.03 -3.20 12.46
CA LEU A 40 -5.42 -1.97 13.15
C LEU A 40 -6.95 -1.83 13.24
N LEU A 41 -7.66 -1.93 12.11
CA LEU A 41 -9.11 -1.78 12.04
C LEU A 41 -9.86 -2.82 12.87
N THR A 42 -9.31 -4.03 12.97
CA THR A 42 -9.87 -5.09 13.83
C THR A 42 -9.61 -4.78 15.31
N ALA A 43 -8.39 -4.39 15.66
CA ALA A 43 -8.00 -4.20 17.05
C ALA A 43 -8.69 -2.99 17.71
N VAL A 44 -8.95 -1.92 16.95
CA VAL A 44 -9.62 -0.71 17.47
C VAL A 44 -11.08 -0.95 17.86
N GLU A 45 -11.70 -2.05 17.43
CA GLU A 45 -13.07 -2.43 17.86
C GLU A 45 -13.19 -2.64 19.37
N ALA A 46 -12.08 -2.97 20.04
CA ALA A 46 -12.03 -3.12 21.48
C ALA A 46 -11.78 -1.80 22.24
N LEU A 47 -11.58 -0.69 21.53
CA LEU A 47 -11.27 0.62 22.13
C LEU A 47 -12.52 1.51 22.22
N PRO A 48 -12.66 2.34 23.28
CA PRO A 48 -13.75 3.31 23.39
C PRO A 48 -13.83 4.28 22.20
N GLU A 49 -12.68 4.67 21.66
CA GLU A 49 -12.51 5.55 20.51
C GLU A 49 -12.50 4.82 19.15
N GLY A 50 -12.83 3.52 19.12
CA GLY A 50 -12.73 2.67 17.93
C GLY A 50 -13.45 3.22 16.70
N ASP A 51 -14.69 3.67 16.86
CA ASP A 51 -15.48 4.24 15.77
C ASP A 51 -14.87 5.55 15.24
N ALA A 52 -14.29 6.37 16.12
CA ALA A 52 -13.63 7.62 15.74
C ALA A 52 -12.34 7.35 14.96
N ILE A 53 -11.56 6.33 15.38
CA ILE A 53 -10.36 5.91 14.66
C ILE A 53 -10.71 5.36 13.27
N LYS A 54 -11.73 4.50 13.18
CA LYS A 54 -12.21 3.97 11.89
C LYS A 54 -12.67 5.08 10.95
N ALA A 55 -13.41 6.07 11.46
CA ALA A 55 -13.82 7.23 10.68
C ALA A 55 -12.62 8.07 10.22
N ALA A 56 -11.61 8.27 11.08
CA ALA A 56 -10.40 9.00 10.71
C ALA A 56 -9.55 8.26 9.66
N VAL A 57 -9.51 6.93 9.69
CA VAL A 57 -8.89 6.12 8.63
C VAL A 57 -9.64 6.31 7.31
N GLN A 58 -10.97 6.19 7.32
CA GLN A 58 -11.77 6.38 6.10
C GLN A 58 -11.55 7.79 5.52
N GLN A 59 -11.58 8.82 6.37
CA GLN A 59 -11.27 10.18 5.94
C GLN A 59 -9.87 10.31 5.33
N GLY A 60 -8.88 9.61 5.89
CA GLY A 60 -7.52 9.59 5.33
C GLY A 60 -7.43 8.90 3.96
N LEU A 61 -8.27 7.89 3.70
CA LEU A 61 -8.39 7.29 2.37
C LEU A 61 -9.08 8.26 1.39
N ASP A 62 -10.14 8.93 1.84
CA ASP A 62 -10.92 9.86 1.01
C ASP A 62 -10.14 11.16 0.66
N ASP A 63 -9.32 11.66 1.60
CA ASP A 63 -8.51 12.86 1.42
C ASP A 63 -7.13 12.58 0.79
N GLY A 64 -6.69 11.32 0.82
CA GLY A 64 -5.40 10.85 0.33
C GLY A 64 -5.37 10.63 -1.19
N PRO A 65 -4.20 10.27 -1.76
CA PRO A 65 -4.16 9.76 -3.12
C PRO A 65 -4.83 8.38 -3.20
N ASP A 66 -5.38 8.05 -4.37
CA ASP A 66 -5.94 6.73 -4.62
C ASP A 66 -4.91 5.63 -4.32
N MET A 67 -5.36 4.62 -3.58
CA MET A 67 -4.50 3.52 -3.12
C MET A 67 -4.72 2.30 -4.00
N ALA A 68 -3.61 1.66 -4.39
CA ALA A 68 -3.66 0.39 -5.11
C ALA A 68 -4.40 -0.67 -4.26
N MET A 69 -5.25 -1.45 -4.91
CA MET A 69 -6.10 -2.46 -4.29
C MET A 69 -5.54 -3.86 -4.49
N VAL A 70 -5.62 -4.66 -3.44
CA VAL A 70 -5.42 -6.12 -3.48
C VAL A 70 -6.72 -6.80 -3.92
N ASP A 71 -7.84 -6.32 -3.39
CA ASP A 71 -9.19 -6.78 -3.73
C ASP A 71 -10.15 -5.59 -3.59
N SER A 72 -10.51 -4.96 -4.71
CA SER A 72 -11.37 -3.77 -4.75
C SER A 72 -12.80 -4.08 -4.31
N ASP A 73 -13.34 -5.26 -4.67
CA ASP A 73 -14.70 -5.70 -4.29
C ASP A 73 -14.88 -5.82 -2.78
N ARG A 74 -13.78 -6.07 -2.05
CA ARG A 74 -13.75 -6.21 -0.60
C ARG A 74 -13.13 -5.02 0.13
N GLY A 75 -12.70 -3.99 -0.60
CA GLY A 75 -12.03 -2.82 -0.03
C GLY A 75 -10.64 -3.12 0.57
N ILE A 76 -9.99 -4.21 0.16
CA ILE A 76 -8.66 -4.58 0.65
C ILE A 76 -7.60 -3.80 -0.14
N THR A 77 -7.02 -2.79 0.51
CA THR A 77 -5.95 -1.94 -0.04
C THR A 77 -4.57 -2.58 0.09
N ASN A 78 -3.58 -2.06 -0.63
CA ASN A 78 -2.15 -2.39 -0.45
C ASN A 78 -1.64 -2.24 1.00
N LEU A 79 -2.25 -1.34 1.79
CA LEU A 79 -1.89 -1.14 3.20
C LEU A 79 -2.54 -2.14 4.19
N HIS A 80 -3.40 -3.06 3.74
CA HIS A 80 -4.17 -3.93 4.64
C HIS A 80 -3.33 -4.99 5.34
N VAL A 81 -2.51 -5.74 4.60
CA VAL A 81 -1.65 -6.79 5.12
C VAL A 81 -0.25 -6.64 4.54
N PRO A 82 0.82 -6.59 5.37
CA PRO A 82 2.19 -6.35 4.89
C PRO A 82 2.71 -7.38 3.88
N SER A 83 2.11 -8.57 3.83
CA SER A 83 2.50 -9.67 2.97
C SER A 83 1.68 -9.81 1.69
N ASP A 84 0.65 -8.98 1.47
CA ASP A 84 -0.21 -9.12 0.29
C ASP A 84 0.48 -8.67 -1.00
N VAL A 85 1.29 -7.60 -0.92
CA VAL A 85 2.03 -7.05 -2.07
C VAL A 85 3.52 -7.25 -1.87
N ILE A 86 4.04 -8.34 -2.43
CA ILE A 86 5.45 -8.71 -2.35
C ILE A 86 6.17 -8.21 -3.59
N ILE A 87 7.26 -7.47 -3.43
CA ILE A 87 7.92 -6.70 -4.50
C ILE A 87 8.32 -7.54 -5.73
N ASP A 88 8.81 -8.76 -5.52
CA ASP A 88 9.31 -9.64 -6.58
C ASP A 88 8.18 -10.26 -7.43
N ALA A 89 6.97 -10.33 -6.88
CA ALA A 89 5.77 -10.76 -7.60
C ALA A 89 4.98 -9.57 -8.17
N SER A 90 4.82 -8.51 -7.39
CA SER A 90 3.97 -7.36 -7.71
C SER A 90 4.57 -6.47 -8.80
N MET A 91 5.87 -6.18 -8.75
CA MET A 91 6.50 -5.30 -9.74
C MET A 91 6.47 -5.89 -11.16
N PRO A 92 6.82 -7.17 -11.39
CA PRO A 92 6.67 -7.77 -12.72
C PRO A 92 5.22 -7.84 -13.19
N ALA A 93 4.27 -8.08 -12.27
CA ALA A 93 2.84 -8.07 -12.61
C ALA A 93 2.38 -6.69 -13.10
N MET A 94 2.72 -5.63 -12.37
CA MET A 94 2.42 -4.25 -12.74
C MET A 94 3.06 -3.86 -14.08
N ILE A 95 4.36 -4.17 -14.29
CA ILE A 95 5.07 -3.88 -15.54
C ILE A 95 4.40 -4.59 -16.73
N ARG A 96 4.01 -5.85 -16.56
CA ARG A 96 3.31 -6.62 -17.60
C ARG A 96 1.94 -6.03 -17.93
N THR A 97 1.23 -5.54 -16.92
CA THR A 97 -0.09 -4.90 -17.06
C THR A 97 0.07 -3.42 -17.41
N SER A 98 0.86 -3.12 -18.45
CA SER A 98 1.05 -1.76 -18.97
C SER A 98 1.58 -0.72 -17.98
N GLY A 99 2.17 -1.13 -16.86
CA GLY A 99 2.59 -0.21 -15.80
C GLY A 99 1.48 0.15 -14.80
N HIS A 100 0.34 -0.56 -14.83
CA HIS A 100 -0.85 -0.24 -14.05
C HIS A 100 -1.03 -1.12 -12.80
N MET A 101 -1.75 -0.58 -11.83
CA MET A 101 -2.33 -1.30 -10.70
C MET A 101 -3.83 -1.04 -10.61
N TRP A 102 -4.55 -1.88 -9.85
CA TRP A 102 -6.00 -1.78 -9.70
C TRP A 102 -6.38 -0.72 -8.67
N GLY A 103 -7.29 0.17 -9.03
CA GLY A 103 -7.82 1.23 -8.17
C GLY A 103 -9.06 0.80 -7.38
N PRO A 104 -9.61 1.69 -6.53
CA PRO A 104 -10.84 1.44 -5.75
C PRO A 104 -12.09 1.28 -6.62
N ASP A 105 -12.06 1.78 -7.86
CA ASP A 105 -13.11 1.60 -8.87
C ASP A 105 -13.05 0.23 -9.58
N GLY A 106 -12.04 -0.59 -9.29
CA GLY A 106 -11.84 -1.87 -9.96
C GLY A 106 -11.26 -1.77 -11.37
N GLU A 107 -10.71 -0.61 -11.75
CA GLU A 107 -10.08 -0.38 -13.04
C GLU A 107 -8.55 -0.23 -12.90
N GLU A 108 -7.84 -0.30 -14.04
CA GLU A 108 -6.39 -0.13 -14.10
C GLU A 108 -5.97 1.35 -14.14
N HIS A 109 -5.00 1.72 -13.30
CA HIS A 109 -4.44 3.08 -13.24
C HIS A 109 -2.92 3.08 -13.20
N ASP A 110 -2.32 4.15 -13.73
CA ASP A 110 -0.90 4.45 -13.50
C ASP A 110 -0.59 4.49 -11.99
N THR A 111 0.58 3.98 -11.61
CA THR A 111 0.98 3.91 -10.20
C THR A 111 2.31 4.58 -9.90
N LEU A 112 2.43 5.16 -8.71
CA LEU A 112 3.71 5.49 -8.10
C LEU A 112 4.18 4.29 -7.26
N ALA A 113 4.99 3.43 -7.86
CA ALA A 113 5.57 2.27 -7.16
C ALA A 113 6.69 2.69 -6.20
N VAL A 114 6.33 2.96 -4.94
CA VAL A 114 7.28 3.38 -3.89
C VAL A 114 8.10 2.18 -3.40
N ILE A 115 9.41 2.21 -3.65
CA ILE A 115 10.38 1.24 -3.11
C ILE A 115 11.36 2.01 -2.22
N PRO A 116 11.26 1.92 -0.89
CA PRO A 116 12.01 2.80 0.02
C PRO A 116 13.53 2.63 -0.06
N ASP A 117 14.02 1.39 -0.18
CA ASP A 117 15.45 1.12 -0.30
C ASP A 117 15.91 1.13 -1.76
N SER A 118 17.00 1.85 -2.03
CA SER A 118 17.50 2.07 -3.40
C SER A 118 18.32 0.92 -3.96
N SER A 119 18.67 -0.10 -3.19
CA SER A 119 19.62 -1.15 -3.61
C SER A 119 19.14 -1.90 -4.85
N TYR A 120 17.82 -2.09 -4.98
CA TYR A 120 17.21 -2.84 -6.08
C TYR A 120 16.15 -2.06 -6.87
N ALA A 121 15.68 -0.91 -6.35
CA ALA A 121 14.64 -0.10 -6.97
C ALA A 121 14.96 0.29 -8.43
N GLY A 122 16.23 0.62 -8.71
CA GLY A 122 16.67 1.04 -10.04
C GLY A 122 16.51 -0.02 -11.13
N VAL A 123 16.47 -1.31 -10.78
CA VAL A 123 16.24 -2.39 -11.76
C VAL A 123 14.84 -2.26 -12.36
N TYR A 124 13.82 -2.05 -11.53
CA TYR A 124 12.45 -1.89 -12.00
C TYR A 124 12.25 -0.60 -12.78
N GLN A 125 12.82 0.52 -12.31
CA GLN A 125 12.73 1.80 -13.01
C GLN A 125 13.31 1.70 -14.43
N THR A 126 14.44 1.01 -14.60
CA THR A 126 15.07 0.80 -15.90
C THR A 126 14.14 0.05 -16.87
N VAL A 127 13.46 -1.00 -16.40
CA VAL A 127 12.52 -1.78 -17.22
C VAL A 127 11.27 -0.95 -17.57
N ILE A 128 10.76 -0.17 -16.62
CA ILE A 128 9.61 0.73 -16.85
C ILE A 128 9.94 1.75 -17.95
N ASP A 129 11.12 2.38 -17.87
CA ASP A 129 11.55 3.38 -18.85
C ASP A 129 11.81 2.75 -20.23
N ASP A 130 12.35 1.52 -20.28
CA ASP A 130 12.51 0.76 -21.52
C ASP A 130 11.17 0.43 -22.17
N CYS A 131 10.20 -0.09 -21.42
CA CYS A 131 8.85 -0.38 -21.94
C CYS A 131 8.12 0.90 -22.40
N ARG A 132 8.33 2.03 -21.74
CA ARG A 132 7.78 3.33 -22.19
C ARG A 132 8.39 3.78 -23.51
N ALA A 133 9.69 3.55 -23.72
CA ALA A 133 10.40 3.95 -24.93
C ALA A 133 10.16 3.00 -26.12
N HIS A 134 10.07 1.69 -25.86
CA HIS A 134 10.12 0.66 -26.89
C HIS A 134 8.85 -0.20 -27.00
N GLY A 135 7.90 -0.01 -26.08
CA GLY A 135 6.69 -0.83 -25.98
C GLY A 135 6.90 -2.09 -25.14
N ALA A 136 5.83 -2.89 -25.00
CA ALA A 136 5.88 -4.15 -24.27
C ALA A 136 6.79 -5.18 -24.95
N PHE A 137 7.41 -6.07 -24.16
CA PHE A 137 8.17 -7.20 -24.68
C PHE A 137 7.30 -8.10 -25.58
N ASP A 138 7.88 -8.58 -26.68
CA ASP A 138 7.28 -9.62 -27.53
C ASP A 138 7.76 -11.01 -27.07
N PRO A 139 6.90 -11.84 -26.46
CA PRO A 139 7.28 -13.16 -25.97
C PRO A 139 7.72 -14.12 -27.07
N ALA A 140 7.38 -13.86 -28.35
CA ALA A 140 7.78 -14.73 -29.46
C ALA A 140 9.23 -14.49 -29.91
N THR A 141 9.82 -13.34 -29.58
CA THR A 141 11.12 -12.90 -30.13
C THR A 141 12.11 -12.33 -29.10
N MET A 142 11.79 -12.40 -27.79
CA MET A 142 12.62 -11.87 -26.71
C MET A 142 14.00 -12.52 -26.53
#